data_AF-A0A1B6KHM6-F1
#
_entry.id   AF-A0A1B6KHM6-F1
#
_cell.length_a   1.000
_cell.length_b   1.000
_cell.length_c   1.000
_cell.angle_alpha   90.00
_cell.angle_beta   90.00
_cell.angle_gamma   90.00
#
_symmetry.space_group_name_H-M   'P 1'
#
loop_
_entity.id
_entity.type
_entity.pdbx_description
1 polymer ?
#
loop_
_entity_poly.entity_id
_entity_poly.type
_entity_poly.pdbx_seq_one_letter_code
_entity_poly.pdbx_strand_id
1 'polypeptide(L)'
;VNANYIDGFQRANAYIGTQGPLPCTFDAFWRMIWEQGVAIIVMITNLVERGRRKCDMYWPKEGTEIYGLIQVKLIKEDILAMYTVRTLSILHSKTKRKKHGFNERL
;
A
#
# COMPACT_ATOMS: atom_id res chain seq x y z
N VAL A 1 -3.12 13.18 1.95
CA VAL A 1 -3.93 12.21 1.17
C VAL A 1 -5.38 12.39 1.59
N ASN A 2 -6.36 12.16 0.71
CA ASN A 2 -7.77 12.20 1.08
C ASN A 2 -8.20 10.82 1.58
N ALA A 3 -8.24 10.65 2.91
CA ALA A 3 -8.53 9.39 3.56
C ALA A 3 -9.23 9.59 4.92
N ASN A 4 -10.07 8.64 5.30
CA ASN A 4 -10.74 8.60 6.61
C ASN A 4 -10.68 7.19 7.21
N TYR A 5 -10.69 7.12 8.54
CA TYR A 5 -10.89 5.85 9.22
C TYR A 5 -12.35 5.40 9.09
N ILE A 6 -12.53 4.09 9.00
CA ILE A 6 -13.84 3.44 8.91
C ILE A 6 -13.84 2.29 9.91
N ASP A 7 -14.91 2.22 10.70
CA ASP A 7 -15.11 1.13 11.66
C ASP A 7 -15.46 -0.17 10.93
N GLY A 8 -14.97 -1.27 11.49
CA GLY A 8 -15.37 -2.62 11.11
C GLY A 8 -16.34 -3.21 12.12
N PHE A 9 -16.79 -4.43 11.86
CA PHE A 9 -17.60 -5.16 12.84
C PHE A 9 -16.83 -5.33 14.14
N GLN A 10 -17.33 -4.70 15.22
CA GLN A 10 -16.74 -4.74 16.57
C GLN A 10 -15.28 -4.25 16.64
N ARG A 11 -14.82 -3.44 15.68
CA ARG A 11 -13.45 -2.90 15.67
C ARG A 11 -13.46 -1.47 15.17
N ALA A 12 -13.17 -0.53 16.07
CA ALA A 12 -13.00 0.87 15.69
C ALA A 12 -11.77 1.05 14.78
N ASN A 13 -11.85 1.97 13.82
CA ASN A 13 -10.77 2.30 12.87
C ASN A 13 -10.15 1.06 12.18
N ALA A 14 -11.00 0.08 11.84
CA ALA A 14 -10.54 -1.18 11.23
C ALA A 14 -9.97 -0.98 9.83
N TYR A 15 -10.45 0.03 9.11
CA TYR A 15 -10.06 0.33 7.73
C TYR A 15 -9.68 1.80 7.56
N ILE A 16 -8.90 2.06 6.52
CA ILE A 16 -8.67 3.41 6.00
C ILE A 16 -9.28 3.45 4.61
N GLY A 17 -10.39 4.17 4.46
CA GLY A 17 -10.98 4.47 3.17
C GLY A 17 -10.25 5.66 2.54
N THR A 18 -9.75 5.50 1.32
CA THR A 18 -9.03 6.56 0.59
C THR A 18 -9.39 6.55 -0.88
N GLN A 19 -9.26 7.72 -1.53
CA GLN A 19 -9.30 7.78 -2.99
C GLN A 19 -8.11 7.02 -3.62
N GLY A 20 -8.25 6.66 -4.90
CA GLY A 20 -7.12 6.21 -5.72
C GLY A 20 -6.00 7.27 -5.72
N PRO A 21 -4.74 6.89 -5.43
CA PRO A 21 -3.64 7.85 -5.40
C PRO A 21 -3.43 8.51 -6.76
N LEU A 22 -3.19 9.83 -6.73
CA LEU A 22 -2.75 10.62 -7.88
C LEU A 22 -1.23 10.74 -7.88
N PRO A 23 -0.56 11.00 -9.02
CA PRO A 23 0.90 11.08 -9.10
C PRO A 23 1.52 12.06 -8.09
N CYS A 24 0.89 13.23 -7.89
CA CYS A 24 1.34 14.23 -6.91
C CYS A 24 1.12 13.82 -5.44
N THR A 25 0.44 12.69 -5.19
CA THR A 25 0.09 12.20 -3.84
C THR A 25 0.69 10.85 -3.50
N PHE A 26 1.49 10.23 -4.39
CA PHE A 26 2.10 8.92 -4.16
C PHE A 26 2.97 8.88 -2.89
N ASP A 27 3.81 9.90 -2.67
CA ASP A 27 4.61 10.02 -1.44
C ASP A 27 3.70 10.01 -0.20
N ALA A 28 2.70 10.87 -0.17
CA ALA A 28 1.77 10.96 0.96
C ALA A 28 0.99 9.64 1.20
N PHE A 29 0.66 8.92 0.14
CA PHE A 29 -0.01 7.62 0.23
C PHE A 29 0.90 6.54 0.84
N TRP A 30 2.13 6.41 0.36
CA TRP A 30 3.08 5.43 0.91
C TRP A 30 3.54 5.79 2.33
N ARG A 31 3.70 7.09 2.62
CA ARG A 31 3.96 7.56 3.98
C ARG A 31 2.83 7.19 4.92
N MET A 32 1.56 7.37 4.52
CA MET A 32 0.41 6.96 5.32
C MET A 32 0.42 5.45 5.60
N ILE A 33 0.70 4.61 4.58
CA ILE A 33 0.81 3.16 4.75
C ILE A 33 1.85 2.80 5.81
N TRP A 34 3.02 3.43 5.74
CA TRP A 34 4.11 3.21 6.70
C TRP A 34 3.74 3.68 8.12
N GLU A 35 3.27 4.91 8.26
CA GLU A 35 2.94 5.53 9.56
C GLU A 35 1.79 4.81 10.28
N GLN A 36 0.80 4.31 9.53
CA GLN A 36 -0.35 3.59 10.08
C GLN A 36 -0.12 2.08 10.22
N GLY A 37 1.06 1.58 9.85
CA GLY A 37 1.38 0.15 9.92
C GLY A 37 0.47 -0.72 9.04
N VAL A 38 0.03 -0.20 7.89
CA VAL A 38 -0.87 -0.91 6.98
C VAL A 38 -0.12 -2.06 6.31
N ALA A 39 -0.61 -3.28 6.52
CA ALA A 39 -0.05 -4.48 5.90
C ALA A 39 -0.74 -4.88 4.57
N ILE A 40 -2.00 -4.48 4.37
CA ILE A 40 -2.83 -4.92 3.24
C ILE A 40 -3.46 -3.70 2.56
N ILE A 41 -3.34 -3.65 1.23
CA ILE A 41 -4.01 -2.67 0.38
C ILE A 41 -5.02 -3.43 -0.49
N VAL A 42 -6.30 -3.05 -0.42
CA VAL A 42 -7.35 -3.61 -1.26
C VAL A 42 -7.72 -2.58 -2.32
N MET A 43 -7.35 -2.85 -3.58
CA MET A 43 -7.68 -2.01 -4.74
C MET A 43 -8.86 -2.62 -5.49
N ILE A 44 -9.99 -1.91 -5.53
CA ILE A 44 -11.26 -2.39 -6.11
C ILE A 44 -11.58 -1.80 -7.49
N THR A 45 -10.58 -1.24 -8.18
CA THR A 45 -10.72 -0.61 -9.50
C THR A 45 -9.54 -1.00 -10.38
N ASN A 46 -9.74 -1.05 -11.70
CA ASN A 46 -8.61 -1.05 -12.63
C ASN A 46 -8.01 0.36 -12.77
N LEU A 47 -6.82 0.48 -13.37
CA LEU A 47 -6.22 1.78 -13.69
C LEU A 47 -7.08 2.58 -14.69
N VAL A 48 -7.62 1.88 -15.69
CA VAL A 48 -8.50 2.44 -16.72
C VAL A 48 -9.71 1.52 -16.88
N GLU A 49 -10.91 2.11 -16.90
CA GLU A 49 -12.17 1.39 -17.10
C GLU A 49 -12.99 2.10 -18.18
N ARG A 50 -13.42 1.36 -19.21
CA ARG A 50 -14.19 1.90 -20.35
C ARG A 50 -13.56 3.19 -20.94
N GLY A 51 -12.24 3.19 -21.08
CA GLY A 51 -11.47 4.31 -21.62
C GLY A 51 -11.26 5.50 -20.67
N ARG A 52 -11.75 5.43 -19.42
CA ARG A 52 -11.59 6.50 -18.42
C ARG A 52 -10.55 6.09 -17.38
N ARG A 53 -9.61 6.98 -17.08
CA ARG A 53 -8.65 6.81 -15.99
C ARG A 53 -9.39 6.83 -14.65
N LYS A 54 -9.17 5.80 -13.83
CA LYS A 54 -9.80 5.64 -12.50
C LYS A 54 -8.78 5.72 -11.37
N CYS A 55 -7.57 5.22 -11.61
CA CYS A 55 -6.46 5.27 -10.66
C CYS A 55 -5.15 5.31 -11.43
N ASP A 56 -4.12 5.88 -10.80
CA ASP A 56 -2.75 5.80 -11.31
C ASP A 56 -1.99 4.64 -10.62
N MET A 57 -0.97 4.12 -11.30
CA MET A 57 -0.17 3.00 -10.82
C MET A 57 0.79 3.50 -9.75
N TYR A 58 0.42 3.34 -8.49
CA TYR A 58 1.19 3.81 -7.34
C TYR A 58 2.23 2.80 -6.85
N TRP A 59 2.53 1.76 -7.61
CA TRP A 59 3.51 0.72 -7.28
C TRP A 59 4.44 0.48 -8.47
N PRO A 60 5.66 -0.02 -8.24
CA PRO A 60 6.60 -0.31 -9.33
C PRO A 60 6.09 -1.46 -10.20
N LYS A 61 6.17 -1.29 -11.53
CA LYS A 61 5.89 -2.36 -12.48
C LYS A 61 6.93 -3.48 -12.40
N GLU A 62 8.18 -3.11 -12.15
CA GLU A 62 9.30 -4.01 -11.96
C GLU A 62 10.34 -3.36 -11.04
N GLY A 63 11.17 -4.17 -10.39
CA GLY A 63 12.24 -3.66 -9.55
C GLY A 63 11.74 -2.84 -8.35
N THR A 64 12.33 -1.67 -8.16
CA THR A 64 12.15 -0.81 -6.97
C THR A 64 11.92 0.63 -7.39
N GLU A 65 10.94 1.27 -6.79
CA GLU A 65 10.69 2.71 -6.91
C GLU A 65 10.74 3.39 -5.53
N ILE A 66 11.04 4.69 -5.52
CA ILE A 66 11.11 5.49 -4.29
C ILE A 66 10.03 6.56 -4.36
N TYR A 67 9.15 6.57 -3.36
CA TYR A 67 8.12 7.58 -3.18
C TYR A 67 8.44 8.36 -1.90
N GLY A 68 9.06 9.53 -2.07
CA GLY A 68 9.57 10.33 -0.96
C GLY A 68 10.64 9.59 -0.15
N LEU A 69 10.30 9.17 1.07
CA LEU A 69 11.19 8.42 1.97
C LEU A 69 10.94 6.92 1.99
N ILE A 70 9.91 6.45 1.27
CA ILE A 70 9.53 5.04 1.21
C ILE A 70 10.04 4.42 -0.07
N GLN A 71 10.93 3.44 0.06
CA GLN A 71 11.33 2.57 -1.02
C GLN A 71 10.34 1.40 -1.11
N VAL A 72 9.76 1.17 -2.28
CA VAL A 72 8.79 0.10 -2.54
C VAL A 72 9.35 -0.82 -3.62
N LYS A 73 9.32 -2.12 -3.36
CA LYS A 73 9.79 -3.15 -4.29
C LYS A 73 8.70 -4.17 -4.55
N LEU A 74 8.43 -4.46 -5.83
CA LEU A 74 7.59 -5.59 -6.21
C LEU A 74 8.38 -6.89 -6.02
N ILE A 75 7.86 -7.78 -5.17
CA ILE A 75 8.48 -9.08 -4.86
C ILE A 75 7.84 -10.20 -5.67
N LYS A 76 6.51 -10.18 -5.74
CA LYS A 76 5.72 -11.21 -6.42
C LYS A 76 4.45 -10.60 -6.97
N GLU A 77 4.03 -11.08 -8.14
CA GLU A 77 2.74 -10.79 -8.74
C GLU A 77 2.08 -12.11 -9.16
N ASP A 78 0.92 -12.39 -8.59
CA ASP A 78 0.08 -13.55 -8.93
C ASP A 78 -1.19 -13.04 -9.62
N ILE A 79 -1.30 -13.28 -10.93
CA ILE A 79 -2.46 -12.92 -11.73
C ILE A 79 -3.45 -14.08 -11.69
N LEU A 80 -4.63 -13.86 -11.13
CA LEU A 80 -5.72 -14.83 -11.05
C LEU A 80 -6.88 -14.38 -11.93
N ALA A 81 -7.88 -15.24 -12.09
CA ALA A 81 -9.01 -14.99 -12.99
C ALA A 81 -9.79 -13.71 -12.67
N MET A 82 -9.94 -13.37 -11.38
CA MET A 82 -10.80 -12.26 -10.93
C MET A 82 -10.04 -11.14 -10.22
N TYR A 83 -8.80 -11.38 -9.80
CA TYR A 83 -7.99 -10.41 -9.07
C TYR A 83 -6.49 -10.68 -9.24
N THR A 84 -5.66 -9.71 -8.89
CA THR A 84 -4.20 -9.85 -8.86
C THR A 84 -3.70 -9.61 -7.45
N VAL A 85 -2.84 -10.50 -6.97
CA VAL A 85 -2.14 -10.31 -5.69
C VAL A 85 -0.73 -9.80 -5.97
N ARG A 86 -0.35 -8.70 -5.34
CA ARG A 86 1.02 -8.17 -5.39
C ARG A 86 1.62 -8.18 -4.00
N THR A 87 2.74 -8.89 -3.84
CA THR A 87 3.54 -8.85 -2.62
C THR A 87 4.58 -7.74 -2.77
N LEU A 88 4.49 -6.73 -1.91
CA LEU A 88 5.37 -5.57 -1.91
C LEU A 88 6.24 -5.57 -0.65
N SER A 89 7.51 -5.23 -0.83
CA SER A 89 8.42 -4.93 0.28
C SER A 89 8.59 -3.42 0.39
N ILE A 90 8.40 -2.86 1.58
CA ILE A 90 8.57 -1.43 1.84
C ILE A 90 9.67 -1.19 2.86
N LEU A 91 10.50 -0.18 2.61
CA LEU A 91 11.57 0.26 3.50
C LEU A 91 11.55 1.77 3.62
N HIS A 92 11.51 2.29 4.84
CA HIS A 92 11.67 3.72 5.08
C HIS A 92 13.16 4.07 5.25
N SER A 93 13.69 4.89 4.35
CA SER A 93 15.13 5.14 4.16
C SER A 93 15.86 5.71 5.40
N LYS A 94 15.15 6.33 6.34
CA LYS A 94 15.76 6.90 7.56
C LYS A 94 15.65 6.00 8.79
N THR A 95 14.98 4.85 8.69
CA THR A 95 14.73 3.99 9.85
C THR A 95 15.86 2.98 9.98
N LYS A 96 16.77 3.20 10.94
CA LYS A 96 17.68 2.13 11.38
C LYS A 96 16.81 1.01 11.96
N ARG A 97 16.82 -0.17 11.34
CA ARG A 97 16.14 -1.37 11.88
C ARG A 97 16.64 -1.62 13.31
N LYS A 98 15.81 -1.37 14.33
CA LYS A 98 15.91 -2.16 15.57
C LYS A 98 15.36 -3.54 15.22
N LYS A 99 16.19 -4.58 15.27
CA LYS A 99 15.74 -5.98 15.19
C LYS A 99 14.77 -6.20 16.34
N HIS A 100 13.46 -6.14 16.07
CA HIS A 100 12.47 -6.61 17.03
C HIS A 100 12.49 -8.14 16.91
N GLY A 101 13.15 -8.79 17.86
CA GLY A 101 13.20 -10.23 17.96
C GLY A 101 11.79 -10.76 18.15
N PHE A 102 11.35 -11.60 17.21
CA PHE A 102 10.15 -12.40 17.35
C PHE A 102 10.44 -13.43 18.44
N ASN A 103 10.00 -13.17 19.68
CA ASN A 103 9.97 -14.20 20.72
C ASN A 103 8.70 -15.01 20.50
N GLU A 104 8.86 -16.23 20.00
CA GLU A 104 7.90 -17.29 20.20
C GLU A 104 7.65 -17.44 21.71
N ARG A 105 6.39 -17.40 22.12
CA ARG A 105 5.94 -18.00 23.37
C ARG A 105 4.63 -18.74 23.10
N LEU A 106 4.78 -20.07 23.17
CA LEU A 106 3.87 -21.10 23.67
C LEU A 106 2.37 -20.88 23.48
#